data_AF-A0AAJ3TRN1-F1
#
_entry.id   AF-A0AAJ3TRN1-F1
#
_cell.length_a   1.000
_cell.length_b   1.000
_cell.length_c   1.000
_cell.angle_alpha   90.00
_cell.angle_beta   90.00
_cell.angle_gamma   90.00
#
_symmetry.space_group_name_H-M   'P 1'
#
loop_
_entity.id
_entity.type
_entity.pdbx_description
1 polymer ?
#
loop_
_entity_poly.entity_id
_entity_poly.type
_entity_poly.pdbx_seq_one_letter_code
_entity_poly.pdbx_strand_id
1 'polypeptide(L)' 'MYKASPNKGAWYMAMFTVMNNGHFDSSFDYDNKPEFTYEPSKDKFLDDLNVFPRQEELIPEWLKEIVKS' A
#
# COMPACT_ATOMS: atom_id res chain seq x y z
N MET A 1 10.58 11.52 -10.40
CA MET A 1 11.04 11.36 -8.99
C MET A 1 9.82 11.08 -8.14
N TYR A 2 9.80 9.98 -7.39
CA TYR A 2 8.73 9.67 -6.43
C TYR A 2 8.64 10.78 -5.37
N LYS A 3 7.41 11.15 -5.02
CA LYS A 3 7.14 11.98 -3.84
C LYS A 3 6.48 11.08 -2.79
N ALA A 4 7.02 11.09 -1.57
CA ALA A 4 6.38 10.44 -0.45
C ALA A 4 4.92 10.90 -0.36
N SER A 5 4.02 9.96 -0.05
CA SER A 5 2.61 10.25 0.23
C SER A 5 2.31 9.88 1.68
N PRO A 6 2.80 10.65 2.67
CA PRO A 6 2.73 10.27 4.09
C PRO A 6 1.31 9.95 4.55
N ASN A 7 0.35 10.68 3.98
CA ASN A 7 -1.08 10.53 4.27
C ASN A 7 -1.69 9.20 3.80
N LYS A 8 -1.04 8.52 2.85
CA LYS A 8 -1.51 7.24 2.27
C LYS A 8 -0.93 6.01 2.97
N GLY A 9 -0.03 6.18 3.95
CA GLY A 9 0.70 5.08 4.58
C GLY A 9 1.58 4.32 3.59
N ALA A 10 1.77 3.02 3.82
CA ALA A 10 2.56 2.14 2.96
C ALA A 10 1.80 1.75 1.67
N TRP A 11 2.53 1.53 0.58
CA TRP A 11 1.98 0.95 -0.65
C TRP A 11 1.98 -0.58 -0.57
N TYR A 12 1.08 -1.23 -1.30
CA TYR A 12 0.97 -2.69 -1.38
C TYR A 12 1.72 -3.28 -2.57
N MET A 13 1.74 -2.54 -3.68
CA MET A 13 2.46 -2.93 -4.89
C MET A 13 3.22 -1.74 -5.45
N ALA A 14 4.42 -2.01 -5.96
CA ALA A 14 5.20 -1.05 -6.71
C ALA A 14 5.58 -1.65 -8.06
N MET A 15 5.40 -0.88 -9.13
CA MET A 15 5.83 -1.27 -10.47
C MET A 15 6.91 -0.31 -10.93
N PHE A 16 8.02 -0.88 -11.40
CA PHE A 16 9.15 -0.15 -11.94
C PHE A 16 9.35 -0.53 -13.41
N THR A 17 9.36 0.47 -14.27
CA THR A 17 9.65 0.30 -15.69
C THR A 17 10.99 0.94 -15.98
N VAL A 18 11.95 0.14 -16.48
CA VAL A 18 13.30 0.62 -16.82
C VAL A 18 13.48 0.53 -18.33
N MET A 19 13.86 1.66 -18.95
CA MET A 19 14.10 1.76 -20.38
C MET A 19 15.59 1.68 -20.70
N ASN A 20 15.93 1.25 -21.92
CA ASN A 20 17.32 1.07 -22.38
C ASN A 20 18.12 2.38 -22.48
N ASN A 21 17.45 3.53 -22.49
CA ASN A 21 18.06 4.86 -22.47
C ASN A 21 18.37 5.36 -21.04
N GLY A 22 18.18 4.51 -20.02
CA GLY A 22 18.42 4.85 -18.62
C GLY A 22 17.29 5.63 -17.94
N HIS A 23 16.19 5.91 -18.63
CA HIS A 23 14.99 6.44 -17.99
C HIS A 23 14.30 5.34 -17.17
N PHE A 24 13.74 5.72 -16.01
CA PHE A 24 12.91 4.84 -15.21
C PHE A 24 11.61 5.55 -14.79
N ASP A 25 10.53 4.78 -14.76
CA ASP A 25 9.24 5.18 -14.22
C ASP A 25 8.86 4.28 -13.03
N SER A 26 8.13 4.84 -12.08
CA SER A 26 7.66 4.13 -10.88
C SER A 26 6.20 4.45 -10.62
N SER A 27 5.37 3.43 -10.39
CA SER A 27 4.00 3.58 -9.89
C SER A 27 3.80 2.75 -8.63
N PHE A 28 2.88 3.20 -7.79
CA PHE A 28 2.61 2.60 -6.48
C PHE A 28 1.10 2.46 -6.30
N ASP A 29 0.66 1.27 -5.91
CA ASP A 29 -0.72 0.96 -5.59
C ASP A 29 -0.91 0.96 -4.08
N TYR A 30 -1.85 1.77 -3.61
CA TYR A 30 -2.21 1.90 -2.19
C TYR A 30 -3.59 1.32 -1.88
N ASP A 31 -4.35 0.95 -2.92
CA ASP A 31 -5.80 0.85 -2.85
C ASP A 31 -6.28 -0.59 -3.09
N ASN A 32 -5.64 -1.31 -4.02
CA ASN A 32 -6.06 -2.67 -4.33
C ASN A 32 -5.50 -3.68 -3.33
N LYS A 33 -6.34 -4.63 -2.90
CA LYS A 33 -5.91 -5.74 -2.07
C LYS A 33 -4.93 -6.60 -2.89
N PRO A 34 -3.69 -6.79 -2.43
CA PRO A 34 -2.75 -7.65 -3.13
C PRO A 34 -3.15 -9.12 -2.98
N GLU A 35 -2.76 -9.94 -3.95
CA GLU A 35 -2.86 -11.39 -3.82
C GLU A 35 -1.71 -11.89 -2.94
N PHE A 36 -2.00 -12.10 -1.65
CA PHE A 36 -1.01 -12.64 -0.74
C PHE A 36 -0.84 -14.14 -0.97
N THR A 37 0.42 -14.60 -1.05
CA THR A 37 0.72 -16.05 -1.03
C THR A 37 0.24 -16.71 0.27
N TYR A 38 0.32 -15.97 1.37
CA TYR A 38 -0.22 -16.33 2.68
C TYR A 38 -0.95 -15.13 3.26
N GLU A 39 -2.23 -15.26 3.53
CA GLU A 39 -3.04 -14.16 4.06
C GLU A 39 -2.50 -13.71 5.42
N PRO A 40 -2.14 -12.42 5.61
CA PRO A 40 -1.74 -11.91 6.90
C PRO A 40 -2.89 -12.01 7.91
N SER A 41 -2.57 -12.18 9.19
CA SER A 41 -3.57 -12.05 10.23
C SER A 41 -4.03 -10.60 10.38
N LYS A 42 -5.23 -10.40 10.93
CA LYS A 42 -5.78 -9.07 11.25
C LYS A 42 -4.78 -8.18 11.98
N ASP A 43 -4.07 -8.73 12.98
CA ASP A 43 -3.09 -7.98 13.77
C ASP A 43 -1.95 -7.41 12.92
N LYS A 44 -1.58 -8.08 11.81
CA LYS A 44 -0.56 -7.56 10.90
C LYS A 44 -1.02 -6.36 10.08
N PHE A 45 -2.29 -6.30 9.72
CA PHE A 45 -2.87 -5.12 9.11
C PHE A 45 -2.96 -3.95 10.10
N LEU A 46 -3.27 -4.23 11.38
CA LEU A 46 -3.28 -3.21 12.44
C LEU A 46 -1.86 -2.70 12.75
N ASP A 47 -0.87 -3.60 12.83
CA ASP A 47 0.54 -3.26 13.00
C ASP A 47 1.00 -2.31 11.88
N ASP A 48 0.66 -2.61 10.61
CA ASP A 48 0.99 -1.75 9.46
C ASP A 48 0.38 -0.35 9.60
N LEU A 49 -0.92 -0.24 9.92
CA LEU A 49 -1.59 1.05 10.10
C LEU A 49 -1.04 1.85 11.30
N ASN A 50 -0.55 1.18 12.34
CA ASN A 50 0.08 1.86 13.48
C ASN A 50 1.45 2.43 13.12
N VAL A 51 2.24 1.72 12.31
CA VAL A 51 3.58 2.16 11.88
C VAL A 51 3.48 3.17 10.73
N PHE A 52 2.56 2.95 9.79
CA PHE A 52 2.34 3.76 8.60
C PHE A 52 0.88 4.24 8.54
N PRO A 53 0.52 5.25 9.36
CA PRO A 53 -0.84 5.72 9.45
C PRO A 53 -1.37 6.25 8.12
N ARG A 54 -2.64 5.97 7.87
CA ARG A 54 -3.40 6.48 6.73
C ARG A 54 -4.43 7.50 7.22
N GLN A 55 -4.70 8.52 6.42
CA GLN A 55 -5.92 9.32 6.63
C GLN A 55 -7.14 8.43 6.45
N GLU A 56 -8.20 8.67 7.24
CA GLU A 56 -9.39 7.82 7.29
C GLU A 56 -10.06 7.65 5.91
N GLU A 57 -10.07 8.72 5.10
CA GLU A 57 -10.64 8.72 3.75
C GLU A 57 -9.79 7.92 2.75
N LEU A 58 -8.54 7.62 3.09
CA LEU A 58 -7.57 6.92 2.24
C LEU A 58 -7.37 5.46 2.66
N ILE A 59 -8.15 4.96 3.63
CA ILE A 59 -8.20 3.55 3.99
C ILE A 59 -9.11 2.84 2.97
N PRO A 60 -8.61 1.86 2.21
CA PRO A 60 -9.43 1.10 1.26
C PRO A 60 -10.52 0.28 1.96
N GLU A 61 -11.64 0.03 1.27
CA GLU A 61 -12.80 -0.61 1.91
C GLU A 61 -12.49 -2.03 2.39
N TRP A 62 -11.76 -2.83 1.60
CA TRP A 62 -11.35 -4.17 1.99
C TRP A 62 -10.52 -4.19 3.29
N LEU A 63 -9.72 -3.14 3.53
CA LEU A 63 -8.93 -3.03 4.75
C LEU A 63 -9.81 -2.64 5.92
N LYS A 64 -10.79 -1.74 5.72
CA LYS A 64 -11.79 -1.38 6.73
C LYS A 64 -12.56 -2.61 7.20
N GLU A 65 -12.96 -3.48 6.29
CA GLU A 65 -13.66 -4.72 6.61
C GLU A 65 -12.84 -5.62 7.53
N ILE A 66 -11.55 -5.82 7.25
CA ILE A 66 -10.65 -6.64 8.06
C ILE A 66 -10.41 -6.04 9.46
N VAL A 67 -10.20 -4.72 9.56
CA VAL A 67 -9.87 -4.09 10.86
C VAL A 67 -11.09 -3.90 11.76
N LYS A 68 -12.29 -3.75 11.18
CA LYS A 68 -13.55 -3.61 11.93
C LYS A 68 -14.10 -4.94 12.45
N SER A 69 -13.88 -6.06 11.76
CA SER A 69 -14.35 -7.40 12.13
C SER A 69 -13.61 -7.99 13.32
#